data_AF-A0A9D6G0M7-F1
#
_entry.id   AF-A0A9D6G0M7-F1
#
_cell.length_a   1.000
_cell.length_b   1.000
_cell.length_c   1.000
_cell.angle_alpha   90.00
_cell.angle_beta   90.00
_cell.angle_gamma   90.00
#
_symmetry.space_group_name_H-M   'P 1'
#
loop_
_entity.id
_entity.type
_entity.pdbx_description
1 polymer ?
#
loop_
_entity_poly.entity_id
_entity_poly.type
_entity_poly.pdbx_seq_one_letter_code
_entity_poly.pdbx_strand_id
1 'polypeptide(L)'
;GWDVKRQNFAWVIPYHDGAIRYWRQAGAWKPEHQAHNDRLVARQKVLASAWASVKKGSYADDTAFAQAWMKARADALTKAGLEPVVTHW
;
A
#
# COMPACT_ATOMS: atom_id res chain seq x y z
N GLY A 1 10.77 -13.96 11.07
CA GLY A 1 11.65 -13.63 12.21
C GLY A 1 12.70 -12.61 11.79
N TRP A 2 13.61 -12.22 12.68
CA TRP A 2 14.56 -11.11 12.46
C TRP A 2 15.91 -11.50 11.86
N ASP A 3 16.09 -12.76 11.42
CA ASP A 3 17.29 -13.14 10.67
C ASP A 3 17.35 -12.37 9.35
N VAL A 4 18.45 -11.63 9.13
CA VAL A 4 18.67 -10.79 7.95
C VAL A 4 18.62 -11.60 6.65
N LYS A 5 19.06 -12.86 6.68
CA LYS A 5 19.06 -13.77 5.51
C LYS A 5 17.66 -14.15 5.05
N ARG A 6 16.64 -13.88 5.88
CA ARG A 6 15.24 -14.20 5.61
C ARG A 6 14.42 -12.94 5.29
N GLN A 7 15.04 -11.76 5.18
CA GLN A 7 14.32 -10.53 4.87
C GLN A 7 14.17 -10.35 3.36
N ASN A 8 12.95 -10.00 2.94
CA ASN A 8 12.70 -9.45 1.61
C ASN A 8 12.40 -7.95 1.75
N PHE A 9 13.42 -7.11 1.58
CA PHE A 9 13.28 -5.66 1.69
C PHE A 9 12.44 -5.01 0.57
N ALA A 10 12.09 -5.79 -0.47
CA ALA A 10 11.18 -5.40 -1.55
C ALA A 10 9.83 -6.13 -1.47
N TRP A 11 9.41 -6.55 -0.27
CA TRP A 11 8.10 -7.17 -0.04
C TRP A 11 6.92 -6.22 -0.35
N VAL A 12 5.71 -6.75 -0.41
CA VAL A 12 4.49 -6.00 -0.77
C VAL A 12 3.93 -5.12 0.36
N ILE A 13 4.41 -5.31 1.60
CA ILE A 13 4.01 -4.53 2.78
C ILE A 13 5.17 -3.59 3.15
N PRO A 14 4.90 -2.29 3.38
CA PRO A 14 5.94 -1.36 3.80
C PRO A 14 6.48 -1.71 5.19
N TYR A 15 7.77 -1.44 5.38
CA TYR A 15 8.46 -1.52 6.66
C TYR A 15 8.16 -0.28 7.50
N HIS A 16 8.01 -0.51 8.81
CA HIS A 16 7.91 0.57 9.80
C HIS A 16 9.26 1.27 9.99
N ASP A 17 9.24 2.58 10.27
CA ASP A 17 10.46 3.39 10.43
C ASP A 17 11.45 2.82 11.46
N GLY A 18 10.95 2.20 12.53
CA GLY A 18 11.79 1.51 13.51
C GLY A 18 12.63 0.38 12.92
N ALA A 19 12.04 -0.43 12.04
CA ALA A 19 12.75 -1.51 11.36
C ALA A 19 13.73 -0.95 10.33
N ILE A 20 13.34 0.10 9.59
CA ILE A 20 14.23 0.77 8.64
C ILE A 20 15.48 1.31 9.35
N ARG A 21 15.32 1.98 10.50
CA ARG A 21 16.46 2.46 11.30
C ARG A 21 17.40 1.34 11.70
N TYR A 22 16.85 0.23 12.21
CA TYR A 22 17.64 -0.96 12.56
C TYR A 22 18.42 -1.51 11.36
N TRP A 23 17.77 -1.69 10.22
CA TRP A 23 18.41 -2.24 9.02
C TRP A 23 19.45 -1.31 8.39
N ARG A 24 19.28 0.01 8.53
CA ARG A 24 20.31 0.99 8.16
C ARG A 24 21.54 0.86 9.04
N GLN A 25 21.37 0.75 10.36
CA GLN A 25 22.48 0.55 11.29
C GLN A 25 23.22 -0.77 11.04
N ALA A 26 22.49 -1.82 10.66
CA ALA A 26 23.05 -3.11 10.29
C ALA A 26 23.67 -3.14 8.88
N GLY A 27 23.66 -2.03 8.12
CA GLY A 27 24.19 -1.95 6.75
C GLY A 27 23.39 -2.73 5.70
N ALA A 28 22.21 -3.25 6.05
CA ALA A 28 21.38 -4.07 5.17
C ALA A 28 20.36 -3.25 4.35
N TRP A 29 20.08 -2.01 4.76
CA TRP A 29 19.11 -1.14 4.10
C TRP A 29 19.76 -0.25 3.03
N LYS A 30 19.48 -0.54 1.77
CA LYS A 30 20.03 0.19 0.62
C LYS A 30 19.04 1.24 0.07
N PRO A 31 19.50 2.22 -0.73
CA PRO A 31 18.63 3.24 -1.31
C PRO A 31 17.43 2.69 -2.09
N GLU A 32 17.59 1.59 -2.80
CA GLU A 32 16.51 0.93 -3.55
C GLU A 32 15.40 0.39 -2.64
N HIS A 33 15.73 -0.09 -1.43
CA HIS A 33 14.75 -0.54 -0.45
C HIS A 33 13.93 0.64 0.07
N GLN A 34 14.59 1.79 0.26
CA GLN A 34 13.92 3.03 0.65
C GLN A 34 12.93 3.48 -0.42
N ALA A 35 13.37 3.56 -1.68
CA ALA A 35 12.53 3.98 -2.79
C ALA A 35 11.29 3.07 -2.95
N HIS A 36 11.48 1.75 -2.83
CA HIS A 36 10.37 0.80 -2.86
C HIS A 36 9.41 0.99 -1.69
N ASN A 37 9.92 1.12 -0.46
CA ASN A 37 9.11 1.36 0.73
C ASN A 37 8.30 2.65 0.62
N ASP A 38 8.91 3.73 0.15
CA ASP A 38 8.25 5.03 -0.01
C ASP A 38 7.13 4.97 -1.06
N ARG A 39 7.34 4.23 -2.16
CA ARG A 39 6.28 3.95 -3.15
C ARG A 39 5.10 3.19 -2.53
N LEU A 40 5.36 2.21 -1.67
CA LEU A 40 4.29 1.48 -0.98
C LEU A 40 3.54 2.35 0.03
N VAL A 41 4.24 3.20 0.78
CA VAL A 41 3.61 4.16 1.70
C VAL A 41 2.73 5.15 0.93
N ALA A 42 3.22 5.68 -0.19
CA ALA A 42 2.43 6.56 -1.06
C ALA A 42 1.18 5.86 -1.58
N ARG A 43 1.30 4.60 -2.03
CA ARG A 43 0.17 3.77 -2.45
C ARG A 43 -0.85 3.58 -1.33
N GLN A 44 -0.41 3.28 -0.12
CA GLN A 44 -1.32 3.12 1.02
C GLN A 44 -2.06 4.41 1.37
N LYS A 45 -1.41 5.57 1.28
CA LYS A 45 -2.07 6.88 1.49
C LYS A 45 -3.19 7.13 0.49
N VAL A 46 -2.96 6.82 -0.79
CA VAL A 46 -3.98 6.93 -1.85
C VAL A 46 -5.18 6.02 -1.53
N LEU A 47 -4.91 4.77 -1.17
CA LEU A 47 -5.94 3.79 -0.82
C LEU A 47 -6.74 4.20 0.42
N ALA A 48 -6.06 4.68 1.47
CA ALA A 48 -6.70 5.14 2.69
C ALA A 48 -7.64 6.33 2.43
N SER A 49 -7.23 7.27 1.57
CA SER A 49 -8.06 8.40 1.16
C SER A 49 -9.30 7.94 0.36
N ALA A 50 -9.11 7.06 -0.62
CA ALA A 50 -10.22 6.49 -1.40
C ALA A 50 -11.22 5.74 -0.49
N TRP A 51 -10.70 4.94 0.45
CA TRP A 51 -11.51 4.21 1.42
C TRP A 51 -12.31 5.14 2.33
N ALA A 52 -11.69 6.22 2.82
CA ALA A 52 -12.37 7.22 3.65
C ALA A 52 -13.52 7.91 2.90
N SER A 53 -13.41 8.09 1.59
CA SER A 53 -14.49 8.63 0.75
C SER A 53 -15.62 7.62 0.55
N VAL A 54 -15.30 6.36 0.22
CA VAL A 54 -16.30 5.28 0.04
C VAL A 54 -17.10 5.06 1.34
N LYS A 55 -16.43 5.00 2.51
CA LYS A 55 -17.12 4.81 3.79
C LYS A 55 -18.13 5.90 4.17
N LYS A 56 -18.09 7.07 3.53
CA LYS A 56 -19.06 8.16 3.76
C LYS A 56 -20.33 8.02 2.92
N GLY A 57 -20.33 7.14 1.91
CA GLY A 57 -21.47 6.88 1.07
C GLY A 57 -22.53 6.02 1.75
N SER A 58 -23.74 6.05 1.20
CA SER A 58 -24.81 5.10 1.53
C SER A 58 -24.91 4.08 0.40
N TYR A 59 -25.07 2.80 0.74
CA TYR A 59 -25.12 1.69 -0.21
C TYR A 59 -26.34 0.83 0.10
N ALA A 60 -26.93 0.23 -0.93
CA ALA A 60 -28.12 -0.60 -0.77
C ALA A 60 -27.81 -1.89 0.03
N ASP A 61 -26.62 -2.47 -0.20
CA ASP A 61 -26.14 -3.69 0.42
C ASP A 61 -24.61 -3.79 0.36
N ASP A 62 -24.05 -4.89 0.87
CA ASP A 62 -22.62 -5.17 0.88
C ASP A 62 -22.04 -5.34 -0.54
N THR A 63 -22.85 -5.81 -1.50
CA THR A 63 -22.44 -5.98 -2.89
C THR A 63 -22.22 -4.62 -3.55
N ALA A 64 -23.16 -3.70 -3.38
CA ALA A 64 -23.08 -2.33 -3.86
C ALA A 64 -21.88 -1.59 -3.22
N PHE A 65 -21.64 -1.82 -1.92
CA PHE A 65 -20.45 -1.30 -1.25
C PHE A 65 -19.15 -1.85 -1.85
N ALA A 66 -19.05 -3.17 -2.04
CA ALA A 66 -17.86 -3.83 -2.57
C ALA A 66 -17.54 -3.36 -4.00
N GLN A 67 -18.55 -3.20 -4.85
CA GLN A 67 -18.40 -2.66 -6.21
C GLN A 67 -17.93 -1.20 -6.18
N ALA A 68 -18.55 -0.37 -5.34
CA ALA A 68 -18.15 1.03 -5.17
C ALA A 68 -16.70 1.15 -4.67
N TRP A 69 -16.29 0.29 -3.74
CA TRP A 69 -14.91 0.24 -3.27
C TRP A 69 -13.94 -0.13 -4.40
N MET A 70 -14.22 -1.17 -5.18
CA MET A 70 -13.30 -1.59 -6.24
C MET A 70 -13.11 -0.54 -7.32
N LYS A 71 -14.20 0.11 -7.72
CA LYS A 71 -14.13 1.22 -8.66
C LYS A 71 -13.30 2.38 -8.07
N ALA A 72 -13.62 2.84 -6.86
CA ALA A 72 -12.92 3.97 -6.24
C ALA A 72 -11.43 3.68 -6.02
N ARG A 73 -11.10 2.46 -5.61
CA ARG A 73 -9.71 1.98 -5.47
C ARG A 73 -8.97 2.04 -6.79
N ALA A 74 -9.54 1.48 -7.86
CA ALA A 74 -8.90 1.44 -9.17
C ALA A 74 -8.68 2.85 -9.74
N ASP A 75 -9.73 3.68 -9.67
CA ASP A 75 -9.68 5.07 -10.15
C ASP A 75 -8.61 5.89 -9.39
N ALA A 76 -8.55 5.77 -8.06
CA ALA A 76 -7.60 6.49 -7.23
C ALA A 76 -6.15 6.08 -7.52
N LEU A 77 -5.90 4.78 -7.69
CA LEU A 77 -4.56 4.27 -8.02
C LEU A 77 -4.14 4.72 -9.42
N THR A 78 -4.99 4.53 -10.43
CA THR A 78 -4.70 4.97 -11.81
C THR A 78 -4.41 6.46 -11.88
N LYS A 79 -5.23 7.29 -11.22
CA LYS A 79 -5.02 8.75 -11.16
C LYS A 79 -3.69 9.15 -10.50
N ALA A 80 -3.21 8.34 -9.56
CA ALA A 80 -1.92 8.54 -8.90
C ALA A 80 -0.74 7.93 -9.68
N GLY A 81 -0.95 7.38 -10.88
CA GLY A 81 0.08 6.69 -11.65
C GLY A 81 0.52 5.36 -11.01
N LEU A 82 -0.33 4.75 -10.19
CA LEU A 82 -0.08 3.50 -9.49
C LEU A 82 -0.93 2.37 -10.09
N GLU A 83 -0.36 1.19 -10.25
CA GLU A 83 -1.07 0.06 -10.86
C GLU A 83 -2.19 -0.47 -9.95
N PRO A 84 -3.45 -0.57 -10.40
CA PRO A 84 -4.55 -1.06 -9.57
C PRO A 84 -4.49 -2.56 -9.28
N VAL A 85 -3.87 -3.36 -10.15
CA VAL A 85 -3.75 -4.84 -10.13
C VAL A 85 -5.09 -5.58 -10.18
N VAL A 86 -6.12 -5.08 -9.49
CA VAL A 86 -7.50 -5.57 -9.50
C VAL A 86 -8.44 -4.38 -9.72
N THR A 87 -9.28 -4.46 -10.75
CA THR A 87 -10.18 -3.36 -11.16
C THR A 87 -11.67 -3.70 -11.02
N HIS A 88 -12.01 -4.98 -10.85
CA HIS A 88 -13.34 -5.50 -10.59
C HIS A 88 -13.24 -6.75 -9.71
N TRP A 89 -14.32 -7.14 -9.04
CA TRP A 89 -14.44 -8.43 -8.36
C TRP A 89 -14.98 -9.49 -9.32
#